data_AF-A0A7S2KVB0-F1
#
_entry.id   AF-A0A7S2KVB0-F1
#
_cell.length_a   1.000
_cell.length_b   1.000
_cell.length_c   1.000
_cell.angle_alpha   90.00
_cell.angle_beta   90.00
_cell.angle_gamma   90.00
#
_symmetry.space_group_name_H-M   'P 1'
#
loop_
_entity.id
_entity.type
_entity.pdbx_description
1 polymer ?
#
loop_
_entity_poly.entity_id
_entity_poly.type
_entity_poly.pdbx_seq_one_letter_code
_entity_poly.pdbx_strand_id
1 'polypeptide(L)'
;VMQHVLEHGNASWSLLAQMLKRRVNVVGTDVNASAVLSKAFAYASHEDQVSLATALLREPGLLAKVARTRYGHASAKLILQLLHGPSFEDAKQQLAGAAGSLRLTRYGRSVLACLDSLAAGGAASQAPPRRPRQREPSEETEPAEDEGVDGPDFTHTLSL
;
A
#
# COMPACT_ATOMS: atom_id res chain seq x y z
N VAL A 1 13.09 -9.91 1.38
CA VAL A 1 12.29 -11.16 1.33
C VAL A 1 10.79 -10.91 1.38
N MET A 2 10.23 -10.17 2.36
CA MET A 2 8.77 -9.88 2.36
C MET A 2 8.24 -9.17 1.11
N GLN A 3 9.03 -8.26 0.51
CA GLN A 3 8.58 -7.52 -0.68
C GLN A 3 8.31 -8.42 -1.90
N HIS A 4 9.07 -9.51 -2.06
CA HIS A 4 8.93 -10.42 -3.21
C HIS A 4 7.68 -11.32 -3.10
N VAL A 5 7.35 -11.74 -1.87
CA VAL A 5 6.11 -12.49 -1.57
C VAL A 5 4.87 -11.63 -1.83
N LEU A 6 4.98 -10.32 -1.55
CA LEU A 6 3.90 -9.37 -1.76
C LEU A 6 3.67 -9.04 -3.24
N GLU A 7 4.72 -9.06 -4.05
CA GLU A 7 4.61 -8.75 -5.49
C GLU A 7 3.99 -9.90 -6.31
N HIS A 8 3.98 -11.15 -5.82
CA HIS A 8 3.56 -12.33 -6.61
C HIS A 8 2.37 -13.13 -6.04
N GLY A 9 1.89 -12.82 -4.82
CA GLY A 9 0.76 -13.54 -4.21
C GLY A 9 -0.51 -12.69 -4.12
N ASN A 10 -1.46 -12.83 -5.04
CA ASN A 10 -2.74 -12.09 -4.99
C ASN A 10 -3.56 -12.37 -3.71
N ALA A 11 -3.42 -13.55 -3.09
CA ALA A 11 -4.08 -13.90 -1.83
C ALA A 11 -3.37 -13.33 -0.56
N SER A 12 -2.21 -12.69 -0.72
CA SER A 12 -1.37 -12.27 0.42
C SER A 12 -1.74 -10.90 0.99
N TRP A 13 -2.37 -10.01 0.20
CA TRP A 13 -2.62 -8.62 0.61
C TRP A 13 -3.70 -8.48 1.67
N SER A 14 -4.77 -9.26 1.60
CA SER A 14 -5.82 -9.25 2.63
C SER A 14 -5.30 -9.80 3.96
N LEU A 15 -4.48 -10.85 3.93
CA LEU A 15 -3.81 -11.35 5.14
C LEU A 15 -2.83 -10.32 5.72
N LEU A 16 -2.02 -9.67 4.86
CA LEU A 16 -1.14 -8.60 5.30
C LEU A 16 -1.93 -7.43 5.89
N ALA A 17 -3.01 -6.98 5.25
CA ALA A 17 -3.86 -5.90 5.76
C ALA A 17 -4.42 -6.24 7.14
N GLN A 18 -4.87 -7.48 7.36
CA GLN A 18 -5.31 -7.96 8.67
C GLN A 18 -4.18 -7.95 9.70
N MET A 19 -2.97 -8.39 9.33
CA MET A 19 -1.81 -8.35 10.23
C MET A 19 -1.40 -6.92 10.60
N LEU A 20 -1.38 -6.01 9.62
CA LEU A 20 -1.08 -4.59 9.83
C LEU A 20 -2.14 -3.93 10.71
N LYS A 21 -3.42 -4.25 10.48
CA LYS A 21 -4.54 -3.76 11.29
C LYS A 21 -4.39 -4.13 12.78
N ARG A 22 -3.95 -5.36 13.09
CA ARG A 22 -3.72 -5.80 14.47
C ARG A 22 -2.55 -5.08 15.16
N ARG A 23 -1.63 -4.48 14.41
CA ARG A 23 -0.40 -3.84 14.92
C ARG A 23 -0.23 -2.42 14.43
N VAL A 24 -1.34 -1.73 14.19
CA VAL A 24 -1.36 -0.46 13.46
C VAL A 24 -0.57 0.64 14.17
N ASN A 25 -0.59 0.65 15.50
CA ASN A 25 0.18 1.57 16.34
C ASN A 25 1.71 1.41 16.18
N VAL A 26 2.20 0.17 16.16
CA VAL A 26 3.63 -0.13 15.95
C VAL A 26 4.02 0.21 14.50
N VAL A 27 3.20 -0.21 13.53
CA VAL A 27 3.47 0.02 12.11
C VAL A 27 3.45 1.50 11.75
N GLY A 28 2.51 2.27 12.30
CA GLY A 28 2.37 3.70 11.99
C GLY A 28 3.41 4.60 12.64
N THR A 29 4.17 4.09 13.62
CA THR A 29 5.24 4.83 14.29
C THR A 29 6.64 4.47 13.80
N ASP A 30 6.81 3.27 13.24
CA ASP A 30 8.07 2.83 12.66
C ASP A 30 8.23 3.29 11.19
N VAL A 31 9.37 3.92 10.89
CA VAL A 31 9.63 4.49 9.56
C VAL A 31 9.69 3.41 8.47
N ASN A 32 10.23 2.22 8.78
CA ASN A 32 10.33 1.13 7.81
C ASN A 32 8.97 0.46 7.60
N ALA A 33 8.22 0.25 8.67
CA ALA A 33 6.87 -0.30 8.62
C ALA A 33 5.89 0.64 7.91
N SER A 34 6.10 1.96 7.97
CA SER A 34 5.31 2.93 7.20
C SER A 34 5.44 2.75 5.68
N ALA A 35 6.57 2.21 5.19
CA ALA A 35 6.73 1.86 3.77
C ALA A 35 5.86 0.64 3.39
N VAL A 36 5.80 -0.36 4.27
CA VAL A 36 4.90 -1.52 4.11
C VAL A 36 3.44 -1.06 4.12
N LEU A 37 3.10 -0.13 5.02
CA LEU A 37 1.76 0.47 5.07
C LEU A 37 1.40 1.17 3.75
N SER A 38 2.33 1.94 3.19
CA SER A 38 2.13 2.60 1.89
C SER A 38 1.91 1.61 0.75
N LYS A 39 2.67 0.50 0.74
CA LYS A 39 2.47 -0.59 -0.22
C LYS A 39 1.11 -1.27 -0.03
N ALA A 40 0.70 -1.55 1.21
CA ALA A 40 -0.62 -2.10 1.49
C ALA A 40 -1.73 -1.19 0.94
N PHE A 41 -1.65 0.13 1.12
CA PHE A 41 -2.62 1.05 0.52
C PHE A 41 -2.58 1.12 -1.01
N ALA A 42 -1.45 0.80 -1.64
CA ALA A 42 -1.32 0.80 -3.08
C ALA A 42 -1.90 -0.46 -3.74
N TYR A 43 -1.83 -1.61 -3.07
CA TYR A 43 -2.16 -2.92 -3.67
C TYR A 43 -3.34 -3.65 -3.03
N ALA A 44 -3.71 -3.34 -1.78
CA ALA A 44 -4.84 -4.00 -1.13
C ALA A 44 -6.16 -3.66 -1.82
N SER A 45 -7.17 -4.52 -1.62
CA SER A 45 -8.53 -4.27 -2.09
C SER A 45 -9.09 -2.97 -1.50
N HIS A 46 -10.07 -2.35 -2.15
CA HIS A 46 -10.68 -1.12 -1.64
C HIS A 46 -11.27 -1.32 -0.23
N GLU A 47 -11.90 -2.48 0.02
CA GLU A 47 -12.42 -2.85 1.33
C GLU A 47 -11.31 -2.93 2.39
N ASP A 48 -10.19 -3.59 2.07
CA ASP A 48 -9.04 -3.71 2.98
C ASP A 48 -8.41 -2.33 3.26
N GLN A 49 -8.33 -1.46 2.26
CA GLN A 49 -7.82 -0.10 2.41
C GLN A 49 -8.70 0.71 3.37
N VAL A 50 -10.02 0.68 3.20
CA VAL A 50 -10.97 1.37 4.10
C VAL A 50 -10.92 0.79 5.52
N SER A 51 -10.84 -0.54 5.64
CA SER A 51 -10.72 -1.25 6.91
C SER A 51 -9.43 -0.86 7.66
N LEU A 52 -8.31 -0.74 6.94
CA LEU A 52 -7.02 -0.33 7.48
C LEU A 52 -6.98 1.17 7.83
N ALA A 53 -7.56 2.03 6.99
CA ALA A 53 -7.71 3.46 7.25
C ALA A 53 -8.53 3.73 8.52
N THR A 54 -9.66 3.03 8.66
CA THR A 54 -10.51 3.11 9.86
C THR A 54 -9.75 2.65 11.11
N ALA A 55 -8.93 1.60 11.00
CA ALA A 55 -8.12 1.13 12.11
C ALA A 55 -7.04 2.15 12.53
N LEU A 56 -6.40 2.82 11.57
CA LEU A 56 -5.46 3.91 11.84
C LEU A 56 -6.12 5.08 12.58
N LEU A 57 -7.36 5.43 12.23
CA LEU A 57 -8.10 6.52 12.87
C LEU A 57 -8.53 6.22 14.30
N ARG A 58 -8.76 4.95 14.64
CA ARG A 58 -9.11 4.56 16.02
C ARG A 58 -7.99 4.83 17.02
N GLU A 59 -6.76 4.99 16.55
CA GLU A 59 -5.59 5.35 17.35
C GLU A 59 -5.35 6.87 17.32
N PRO A 60 -5.66 7.61 18.40
CA PRO A 60 -5.61 9.07 18.37
C PRO A 60 -4.23 9.62 18.02
N GLY A 61 -4.18 10.47 16.98
CA GLY A 61 -2.96 11.14 16.53
C GLY A 61 -2.00 10.24 15.75
N LEU A 62 -2.34 8.96 15.54
CA LEU A 62 -1.51 8.06 14.74
C LEU A 62 -1.45 8.51 13.28
N LEU A 63 -2.57 8.98 12.72
CA LEU A 63 -2.61 9.54 11.35
C LEU A 63 -1.63 10.72 11.21
N ALA A 64 -1.58 11.61 12.21
CA ALA A 64 -0.65 12.73 12.21
C ALA A 64 0.81 12.28 12.31
N LYS A 65 1.11 11.21 13.08
CA LYS A 65 2.46 10.62 13.12
C LYS A 65 2.87 10.08 11.76
N VAL A 66 2.01 9.27 11.13
CA VAL A 66 2.20 8.69 9.80
C VAL A 66 2.44 9.79 8.76
N ALA A 67 1.63 10.86 8.78
CA ALA A 67 1.71 11.99 7.85
C ALA A 67 3.06 12.75 7.86
N ARG A 68 3.83 12.67 8.94
CA ARG A 68 5.14 13.35 9.07
C ARG A 68 6.31 12.54 8.50
N THR A 69 6.08 11.29 8.12
CA THR A 69 7.17 10.39 7.67
C THR A 69 7.34 10.38 6.15
N ARG A 70 8.55 10.01 5.69
CA ARG A 70 8.88 9.95 4.26
C ARG A 70 7.96 9.05 3.46
N TYR A 71 7.54 7.91 4.00
CA TYR A 71 6.67 6.96 3.31
C TYR A 71 5.21 7.07 3.74
N GLY A 72 4.94 7.42 5.00
CA GLY A 72 3.59 7.50 5.53
C GLY A 72 2.76 8.67 5.00
N HIS A 73 3.37 9.78 4.56
CA HIS A 73 2.60 10.90 4.02
C HIS A 73 1.82 10.57 2.74
N ALA A 74 2.32 9.65 1.92
CA ALA A 74 1.58 9.13 0.76
C ALA A 74 0.36 8.32 1.23
N SER A 75 0.54 7.45 2.22
CA SER A 75 -0.55 6.70 2.85
C SER A 75 -1.59 7.62 3.48
N ALA A 76 -1.16 8.67 4.18
CA ALA A 76 -2.07 9.64 4.80
C ALA A 76 -2.96 10.34 3.76
N LYS A 77 -2.41 10.70 2.59
CA LYS A 77 -3.21 11.28 1.50
C LYS A 77 -4.22 10.28 0.93
N LEU A 78 -3.81 9.04 0.71
CA LEU A 78 -4.72 7.98 0.25
C LEU A 78 -5.85 7.76 1.25
N ILE A 79 -5.53 7.72 2.56
CA ILE A 79 -6.53 7.63 3.62
C ILE A 79 -7.53 8.78 3.53
N LEU A 80 -7.07 10.03 3.39
CA LEU A 80 -7.97 11.18 3.27
C LEU A 80 -8.87 11.11 2.02
N GLN A 81 -8.41 10.48 0.94
CA GLN A 81 -9.21 10.27 -0.28
C GLN A 81 -10.21 9.11 -0.17
N LEU A 82 -9.92 8.12 0.68
CA LEU A 82 -10.78 6.95 0.88
C LEU A 82 -11.91 7.23 1.87
N LEU A 83 -11.65 8.08 2.87
CA LEU A 83 -12.59 8.37 3.94
C LEU A 83 -13.63 9.41 3.50
N HIS A 84 -14.86 9.19 3.95
CA HIS A 84 -16.00 10.06 3.68
C HIS A 84 -16.85 10.22 4.94
N GLY A 85 -17.69 11.26 4.98
CA GLY A 85 -18.63 11.48 6.09
C GLY A 85 -17.94 11.59 7.46
N PRO A 86 -18.44 10.91 8.50
CA PRO A 86 -17.90 11.03 9.86
C PRO A 86 -16.41 10.70 9.97
N SER A 87 -15.95 9.65 9.29
CA SER A 87 -14.54 9.24 9.38
C SER A 87 -13.58 10.26 8.74
N PHE A 88 -14.05 11.02 7.74
CA PHE A 88 -13.26 12.12 7.18
C PHE A 88 -13.15 13.29 8.16
N GLU A 89 -14.24 13.63 8.85
CA GLU A 89 -14.22 14.67 9.89
C GLU A 89 -13.32 14.26 11.08
N ASP A 90 -13.33 12.98 11.47
CA ASP A 90 -12.41 12.46 12.49
C ASP A 90 -10.94 12.62 12.07
N ALA A 91 -10.63 12.25 10.81
CA ALA A 91 -9.28 12.43 10.25
C ALA A 91 -8.86 13.89 10.25
N LYS A 92 -9.76 14.78 9.83
CA LYS A 92 -9.54 16.23 9.81
C LYS A 92 -9.30 16.76 11.22
N GLN A 93 -10.08 16.35 12.21
CA GLN A 93 -9.90 16.77 13.60
C GLN A 93 -8.54 16.32 14.16
N GLN A 94 -8.12 15.07 13.90
CA GLN A 94 -6.81 14.59 14.33
C GLN A 94 -5.64 15.37 13.69
N LEU A 95 -5.75 15.68 12.39
CA LEU A 95 -4.73 16.46 11.68
C LEU A 95 -4.73 17.92 12.14
N ALA A 96 -5.89 18.52 12.39
CA ALA A 96 -6.02 19.89 12.90
C ALA A 96 -5.37 20.02 14.28
N GLY A 97 -5.62 19.07 15.18
CA GLY A 97 -4.97 19.03 16.51
C GLY A 97 -3.44 18.92 16.45
N ALA A 98 -2.90 18.35 15.35
CA ALA A 98 -1.47 18.21 15.13
C ALA A 98 -0.88 19.23 14.12
N ALA A 99 -1.67 20.20 13.65
CA ALA A 99 -1.32 21.07 12.53
C ALA A 99 -0.01 21.84 12.74
N GLY A 100 0.22 22.33 13.97
CA GLY A 100 1.48 23.01 14.33
C GLY A 100 2.71 22.13 14.05
N SER A 101 2.68 20.88 14.51
CA SER A 101 3.79 19.94 14.27
C SER A 101 3.91 19.49 12.81
N LEU A 102 2.79 19.38 12.09
CA LEU A 102 2.77 19.00 10.67
C LEU A 102 3.40 20.07 9.80
N ARG A 103 3.13 21.35 10.08
CA ARG A 103 3.68 22.51 9.36
C ARG A 103 5.22 22.58 9.45
N LEU A 104 5.81 22.08 10.52
CA LEU A 104 7.27 22.04 10.69
C LEU A 104 7.96 21.00 9.79
N THR A 105 7.21 20.06 9.20
CA THR A 105 7.77 19.01 8.35
C THR A 105 7.42 19.24 6.88
N ARG A 106 8.32 18.85 5.96
CA ARG A 106 8.03 18.88 4.51
C ARG A 106 6.79 18.03 4.17
N TYR A 107 6.72 16.83 4.75
CA TYR A 107 5.68 15.86 4.46
C TYR A 107 4.32 16.26 5.04
N GLY A 108 4.29 16.75 6.28
CA GLY A 108 3.08 17.22 6.94
C GLY A 108 2.43 18.39 6.21
N ARG A 109 3.21 19.37 5.72
CA ARG A 109 2.70 20.45 4.85
C ARG A 109 2.00 19.91 3.60
N SER A 110 2.55 18.88 2.98
CA SER A 110 1.96 18.26 1.80
C SER A 110 0.63 17.55 2.10
N VAL A 111 0.49 16.98 3.30
CA VAL A 111 -0.78 16.37 3.75
C VAL A 111 -1.81 17.44 4.09
N LEU A 112 -1.43 18.52 4.78
CA LEU A 112 -2.33 19.63 5.07
C LEU A 112 -2.87 20.28 3.79
N ALA A 113 -2.02 20.54 2.80
CA ALA A 113 -2.47 21.06 1.50
C ALA A 113 -3.45 20.10 0.79
N CYS A 114 -3.26 18.79 0.93
CA CYS A 114 -4.20 17.80 0.41
C CYS A 114 -5.55 17.84 1.15
N LEU A 115 -5.53 17.97 2.48
CA LEU A 115 -6.73 18.11 3.30
C LEU A 115 -7.52 19.37 2.91
N ASP A 116 -6.83 20.50 2.74
CA ASP A 116 -7.46 21.76 2.31
C ASP A 116 -8.08 21.63 0.91
N SER A 117 -7.38 20.95 -0.01
CA SER A 117 -7.89 20.70 -1.37
C SER A 117 -9.14 19.81 -1.37
N LEU A 118 -9.18 18.77 -0.52
CA LEU A 118 -10.33 17.88 -0.40
C LEU A 118 -11.52 18.58 0.27
N ALA A 119 -11.27 19.40 1.29
CA ALA A 119 -12.29 20.21 1.94
C ALA A 119 -12.90 21.24 0.98
N ALA A 120 -12.09 21.85 0.11
CA ALA A 120 -12.58 22.75 -0.94
C ALA A 120 -13.27 22.01 -2.11
N GLY A 121 -12.80 20.80 -2.42
CA GLY A 121 -13.27 19.99 -3.54
C GLY A 121 -14.52 19.14 -3.29
N GLY A 122 -15.02 19.06 -2.05
CA GLY A 122 -16.22 18.30 -1.68
C GLY A 122 -17.51 18.72 -2.41
N ALA A 123 -17.50 19.83 -3.16
CA ALA A 123 -18.62 20.25 -4.01
C ALA A 123 -18.52 19.78 -5.48
N ALA A 124 -17.37 19.29 -5.94
CA ALA A 124 -17.12 18.98 -7.35
C ALA A 124 -16.61 17.54 -7.53
N SER A 125 -17.55 16.60 -7.59
CA SER A 125 -17.48 15.30 -8.30
C SER A 125 -16.07 14.74 -8.55
N GLN A 126 -15.56 13.92 -7.63
CA GLN A 126 -14.30 13.21 -7.86
C GLN A 126 -14.55 11.89 -8.59
N ALA A 127 -14.09 11.85 -9.85
CA ALA A 127 -13.86 10.61 -10.56
C ALA A 127 -12.74 9.80 -9.86
N PRO A 128 -12.86 8.46 -9.79
CA PRO A 128 -11.99 7.62 -8.99
C PRO A 128 -10.51 7.70 -9.43
N PRO A 129 -9.56 7.54 -8.48
CA PRO A 129 -8.13 7.57 -8.77
C PRO A 129 -7.78 6.47 -9.78
N ARG A 130 -7.27 6.89 -10.94
CA ARG A 130 -6.79 5.98 -11.98
C ARG A 130 -5.68 5.12 -11.37
N ARG A 131 -5.94 3.81 -11.23
CA ARG A 131 -4.93 2.86 -10.74
C ARG A 131 -3.65 3.02 -11.56
N PRO A 132 -2.46 2.97 -10.93
CA PRO A 132 -1.22 2.93 -11.69
C PRO A 132 -1.32 1.77 -12.67
N ARG A 133 -1.19 2.11 -13.97
CA ARG A 133 -1.27 1.18 -15.09
C ARG A 133 -0.37 0.00 -14.77
N GLN A 134 -0.95 -1.14 -14.40
CA GLN A 134 -0.19 -2.36 -14.21
C GLN A 134 0.53 -2.59 -15.54
N ARG A 135 1.86 -2.66 -15.48
CA ARG A 135 2.66 -3.07 -16.62
C ARG A 135 2.30 -4.53 -16.79
N GLU A 136 1.31 -4.80 -17.65
CA GLU A 136 0.94 -6.14 -18.03
C GLU A 136 2.24 -6.86 -18.40
N PRO A 137 2.58 -7.98 -17.74
CA PRO A 137 3.75 -8.75 -18.13
C PRO A 137 3.55 -9.11 -19.59
N SER A 138 4.44 -8.60 -20.44
CA SER A 138 4.49 -8.98 -21.84
C SER A 138 4.57 -10.50 -21.87
N GLU A 139 3.57 -11.15 -22.47
CA GLU A 139 3.60 -12.56 -22.80
C GLU A 139 4.84 -12.80 -23.67
N GLU A 140 5.96 -13.11 -23.01
CA GLU A 140 7.13 -13.70 -23.65
C GLU A 140 6.66 -15.07 -24.14
N THR A 141 6.35 -15.09 -25.43
CA THR A 141 6.06 -16.30 -26.20
C THR A 141 7.29 -17.20 -26.10
N GLU A 142 7.19 -18.27 -25.30
CA GLU A 142 8.21 -19.31 -25.30
C GLU A 142 8.32 -19.91 -26.71
N PRO A 143 9.51 -19.91 -27.34
CA PRO A 143 9.72 -20.67 -28.55
C PRO A 143 9.70 -22.17 -28.19
N ALA A 144 8.89 -22.92 -28.94
CA ALA A 144 8.84 -24.37 -28.87
C ALA A 144 10.24 -24.95 -29.04
N GLU A 145 10.75 -25.61 -28.00
CA GLU A 145 11.94 -26.46 -28.12
C GLU A 145 11.53 -27.73 -28.85
N ASP A 146 12.00 -27.79 -30.11
CA ASP A 146 12.01 -28.95 -30.98
C ASP A 146 13.04 -29.96 -30.43
N GLU A 147 12.57 -30.89 -29.57
CA GLU A 147 13.38 -32.00 -29.09
C GLU A 147 13.57 -33.04 -30.19
N GLY A 148 14.58 -32.80 -31.03
CA GLY A 148 15.13 -33.76 -31.96
C GLY A 148 16.63 -33.94 -31.76
N VAL A 149 17.04 -34.71 -30.75
CA VAL A 149 18.40 -35.29 -30.74
C VAL A 149 18.35 -36.75 -30.28
N ASP A 150 18.35 -37.60 -31.29
CA ASP A 150 18.74 -39.01 -31.29
C ASP A 150 20.19 -39.15 -30.78
N GLY A 151 20.44 -40.05 -29.81
CA GLY A 151 21.80 -40.29 -29.32
C GLY A 151 21.92 -41.48 -28.35
N PRO A 152 23.04 -42.23 -28.38
CA PRO A 152 22.99 -43.69 -28.51
C PRO A 152 23.00 -44.49 -27.21
N ASP A 153 22.38 -45.67 -27.36
CA ASP A 153 22.35 -46.83 -26.48
C ASP A 153 23.77 -47.33 -26.10
N PHE A 154 24.08 -47.30 -24.80
CA PHE A 154 25.28 -47.93 -24.23
C PHE A 154 24.88 -49.01 -23.24
N THR A 155 24.55 -50.18 -23.78
CA THR A 155 24.54 -51.45 -23.04
C THR A 155 25.95 -52.05 -23.02
N HIS A 156 26.66 -51.91 -21.90
CA HIS A 156 27.78 -52.76 -21.52
C HIS A 156 27.76 -52.88 -19.99
N THR A 157 27.18 -53.95 -19.41
CA THR A 157 27.86 -55.24 -19.16
C THR A 157 29.26 -55.06 -18.59
N LEU A 158 29.41 -55.28 -17.28
CA LEU A 158 30.48 -56.11 -16.72
C LEU A 158 30.21 -56.36 -15.23
N SER A 159 29.84 -57.60 -14.94
CA SER A 159 29.93 -58.23 -13.63
C SER A 159 31.38 -58.37 -13.22
N LEU A 160 31.66 -58.24 -11.92
CA LEU A 160 32.61 -59.06 -11.17
C LEU A 160 32.18 -59.09 -9.70
#